data_AF-A0A9W7DK64-F1
#
_entry.id   AF-A0A9W7DK64-F1
#
_cell.length_a   1.000
_cell.length_b   1.000
_cell.length_c   1.000
_cell.angle_alpha   90.00
_cell.angle_beta   90.00
_cell.angle_gamma   90.00
#
_symmetry.space_group_name_H-M   'P 1'
#
loop_
_entity.id
_entity.type
_entity.pdbx_description
1 polymer ?
#
loop_
_entity_poly.entity_id
_entity_poly.type
_entity_poly.pdbx_seq_one_letter_code
_entity_poly.pdbx_strand_id
1 'polypeptide(L)'
;MSTQVILLTQGERFPVDRKVIEKSTYIKNMLKNLLPDEDDDDDEDDDDEKDNSAPEIPVQKVAPATLRKVLEWCEHYKDFDFNQADEEDEDREYLRSTAVDAWDKKFLNVDADLLKNIILAANFLNIKPLLNSACKVVAEMIRGRSPEEIREAFNQIINSKS
;
A
#
# COMPACT_ATOMS: atom_id res chain seq x y z
N MET A 1 -24.01 0.84 -4.60
CA MET A 1 -22.76 0.83 -3.80
C MET A 1 -21.75 1.77 -4.44
N SER A 2 -21.21 2.72 -3.68
CA SER A 2 -20.12 3.59 -4.14
C SER A 2 -18.87 2.77 -4.46
N THR A 3 -18.34 2.94 -5.68
CA THR A 3 -17.07 2.31 -6.11
C THR A 3 -15.84 3.03 -5.54
N GLN A 4 -16.05 4.18 -4.91
CA GLN A 4 -15.01 5.03 -4.33
C GLN A 4 -14.99 4.96 -2.81
N VAL A 5 -13.81 5.17 -2.25
CA VAL A 5 -13.49 5.27 -0.83
C VAL A 5 -12.68 6.55 -0.64
N ILE A 6 -12.87 7.26 0.47
CA ILE A 6 -12.10 8.48 0.77
C ILE A 6 -11.13 8.15 1.89
N LEU A 7 -9.82 8.23 1.62
CA LEU A 7 -8.81 8.15 2.67
C LEU A 7 -8.55 9.55 3.24
N LEU A 8 -8.61 9.68 4.57
CA LEU A 8 -8.40 10.93 5.27
C LEU A 8 -7.07 10.90 6.00
N THR A 9 -6.17 11.84 5.70
CA THR A 9 -4.92 11.99 6.46
C THR A 9 -4.59 13.45 6.68
N GLN A 10 -4.30 13.82 7.93
CA GLN A 10 -3.89 15.18 8.32
C GLN A 10 -4.79 16.31 7.78
N GLY A 11 -6.09 16.03 7.63
CA GLY A 11 -7.07 16.99 7.10
C GLY A 11 -7.23 16.99 5.57
N GLU A 12 -6.41 16.23 4.84
CA GLU A 12 -6.55 16.03 3.40
C GLU A 12 -7.43 14.81 3.08
N ARG A 13 -8.22 14.94 1.99
CA ARG A 13 -9.11 13.89 1.48
C ARG A 13 -8.54 13.29 0.19
N PHE A 14 -8.47 11.98 0.13
CA PHE A 14 -7.96 11.22 -1.02
C PHE A 14 -9.06 10.28 -1.54
N PRO A 15 -9.88 10.72 -2.50
CA PRO A 15 -10.83 9.83 -3.16
C PRO A 15 -10.09 8.82 -4.03
N VAL A 16 -10.37 7.54 -3.84
CA VAL A 16 -9.71 6.42 -4.52
C VAL A 16 -10.71 5.32 -4.86
N ASP A 17 -10.49 4.63 -5.97
CA ASP A 17 -11.32 3.50 -6.35
C ASP A 17 -11.06 2.30 -5.42
N ARG A 18 -12.12 1.56 -5.09
CA ARG A 18 -12.04 0.40 -4.18
C ARG A 18 -11.04 -0.64 -4.67
N LYS A 19 -10.93 -0.86 -5.98
CA LYS A 19 -9.96 -1.78 -6.60
C LYS A 19 -8.51 -1.41 -6.32
N VAL A 20 -8.21 -0.12 -6.19
CA VAL A 20 -6.85 0.39 -5.93
C VAL A 20 -6.45 0.03 -4.50
N ILE A 21 -7.35 0.25 -3.55
CA ILE A 21 -7.10 0.01 -2.13
C ILE A 21 -7.38 -1.43 -1.68
N GLU A 22 -7.87 -2.30 -2.56
CA GLU A 22 -8.11 -3.72 -2.28
C GLU A 22 -6.83 -4.49 -1.91
N LYS A 23 -5.67 -3.99 -2.34
CA LYS A 23 -4.36 -4.54 -1.94
C LYS A 23 -4.04 -4.30 -0.46
N SER A 24 -4.68 -3.30 0.16
CA SER A 24 -4.57 -3.05 1.60
C SER A 24 -5.58 -3.92 2.35
N THR A 25 -5.06 -4.94 3.04
CA THR A 25 -5.90 -5.78 3.91
C THR A 25 -6.43 -5.01 5.13
N TYR A 26 -5.70 -3.99 5.60
CA TYR A 26 -6.16 -3.10 6.67
C TYR A 26 -7.43 -2.34 6.26
N ILE A 27 -7.38 -1.66 5.11
CA ILE A 27 -8.52 -0.90 4.58
C ILE A 27 -9.67 -1.85 4.23
N LYS A 28 -9.39 -3.00 3.61
CA LYS A 28 -10.40 -4.02 3.30
C LYS A 28 -11.18 -4.48 4.53
N ASN A 29 -10.48 -4.76 5.63
CA ASN A 29 -11.12 -5.17 6.88
C ASN A 29 -11.94 -4.02 7.49
N MET A 30 -11.44 -2.78 7.39
CA MET A 30 -12.17 -1.60 7.87
C MET A 30 -13.45 -1.35 7.06
N LEU A 31 -13.39 -1.49 5.74
CA LEU A 31 -14.57 -1.40 4.86
C LEU A 31 -15.61 -2.47 5.18
N LYS A 32 -15.20 -3.71 5.46
CA LYS A 32 -16.12 -4.79 5.83
C LYS A 32 -16.86 -4.49 7.14
N ASN A 33 -16.21 -3.82 8.09
CA ASN A 33 -16.86 -3.44 9.34
C ASN A 33 -17.82 -2.24 9.19
N LEU A 34 -17.56 -1.36 8.22
CA LEU A 34 -18.39 -0.18 7.95
C LEU A 34 -19.57 -0.48 7.03
N LEU A 35 -19.43 -1.48 6.17
CA LEU A 35 -20.47 -1.98 5.27
C LEU A 35 -20.69 -3.46 5.62
N PRO A 36 -21.43 -3.77 6.71
CA PRO A 36 -21.88 -5.14 6.96
C PRO A 36 -22.67 -5.61 5.74
N ASP A 37 -22.36 -6.82 5.26
CA ASP A 37 -23.00 -7.40 4.08
C ASP A 37 -24.52 -7.47 4.34
N GLU A 38 -25.34 -6.89 3.45
CA GLU A 38 -26.81 -6.81 3.56
C GLU A 38 -27.53 -8.17 3.34
N ASP A 39 -26.83 -9.28 3.55
CA ASP A 39 -27.33 -10.64 3.26
C ASP A 39 -27.84 -11.39 4.52
N ASP A 40 -27.91 -10.75 5.69
CA ASP A 40 -28.68 -11.27 6.83
C ASP A 40 -30.12 -10.72 6.73
N ASP A 41 -30.95 -11.46 6.00
CA ASP A 41 -32.41 -11.43 6.13
C ASP A 41 -32.78 -11.71 7.60
N ASP A 42 -33.20 -10.69 8.35
CA ASP A 42 -34.25 -10.77 9.38
C ASP A 42 -34.56 -9.35 9.88
N ASP A 43 -35.73 -8.86 9.47
CA ASP A 43 -36.62 -7.86 10.08
C ASP A 43 -36.05 -6.92 11.17
N GLU A 44 -36.04 -5.61 10.91
CA GLU A 44 -36.99 -4.65 11.51
C GLU A 44 -36.68 -3.22 11.04
N ASP A 45 -37.75 -2.43 10.94
CA ASP A 45 -37.79 -1.05 10.49
C ASP A 45 -36.70 -0.17 11.12
N ASP A 46 -35.79 0.39 10.32
CA ASP A 46 -35.23 1.71 10.63
C ASP A 46 -34.99 2.50 9.33
N ASP A 47 -35.59 3.68 9.33
CA ASP A 47 -35.69 4.64 8.22
C ASP A 47 -34.38 5.44 8.11
N ASP A 48 -33.24 4.76 8.07
CA ASP A 48 -31.93 5.39 7.95
C ASP A 48 -31.58 5.54 6.46
N GLU A 49 -31.65 6.79 5.99
CA GLU A 49 -31.01 7.29 4.77
C GLU A 49 -29.70 6.53 4.51
N LYS A 50 -29.71 5.55 3.59
CA LYS A 50 -28.47 4.98 3.04
C LYS A 50 -27.78 6.09 2.26
N ASP A 51 -27.04 6.91 2.99
CA ASP A 51 -26.20 7.95 2.46
C ASP A 51 -25.28 7.28 1.44
N ASN A 52 -25.50 7.61 0.17
CA ASN A 52 -24.74 7.06 -0.96
C ASN A 52 -23.31 7.66 -1.00
N SER A 53 -22.89 8.32 0.09
CA SER A 53 -21.58 8.88 0.30
C SER A 53 -20.52 7.78 0.35
N ALA A 54 -19.36 8.09 -0.23
CA ALA A 54 -18.23 7.19 -0.19
C ALA A 54 -17.71 7.06 1.25
N PRO A 55 -17.45 5.84 1.74
CA PRO A 55 -16.96 5.64 3.10
C PRO A 55 -15.64 6.37 3.33
N GLU A 56 -15.54 7.10 4.44
CA GLU A 56 -14.35 7.86 4.83
C GLU A 56 -13.50 7.06 5.83
N ILE A 57 -12.22 6.82 5.50
CA ILE A 57 -11.29 6.02 6.30
C ILE A 57 -10.13 6.87 6.80
N PRO A 58 -9.98 7.07 8.13
CA PRO A 58 -8.88 7.83 8.70
C PRO A 58 -7.55 7.05 8.68
N VAL A 59 -6.53 7.62 8.04
CA VAL A 59 -5.16 7.10 7.89
C VAL A 59 -4.14 8.10 8.48
N GLN A 60 -4.36 8.52 9.72
CA GLN A 60 -3.60 9.60 10.38
C GLN A 60 -2.11 9.30 10.60
N LYS A 61 -1.72 8.02 10.57
CA LYS A 61 -0.32 7.60 10.78
C LYS A 61 0.55 7.75 9.53
N VAL A 62 -0.02 8.08 8.38
CA VAL A 62 0.71 8.19 7.10
C VAL A 62 0.60 9.62 6.60
N ALA A 63 1.73 10.30 6.38
CA ALA A 63 1.72 11.66 5.85
C ALA A 63 1.07 11.74 4.46
N PRO A 64 0.40 12.85 4.09
CA PRO A 64 -0.28 13.00 2.80
C PRO A 64 0.62 12.73 1.58
N ALA A 65 1.88 13.19 1.62
CA ALA A 65 2.85 12.96 0.55
C ALA A 65 3.17 11.47 0.36
N THR A 66 3.38 10.74 1.47
CA THR A 66 3.62 9.30 1.47
C THR A 66 2.40 8.53 1.01
N LEU A 67 1.21 8.91 1.48
CA LEU A 67 -0.03 8.25 1.09
C LEU A 67 -0.27 8.38 -0.43
N ARG A 68 -0.01 9.55 -1.01
CA ARG A 68 -0.11 9.76 -2.45
C ARG A 68 0.79 8.82 -3.24
N LYS A 69 2.02 8.60 -2.78
CA LYS A 69 2.94 7.63 -3.39
C LYS A 69 2.48 6.19 -3.23
N VAL A 70 2.00 5.80 -2.06
CA VAL A 70 1.43 4.46 -1.85
C VAL A 70 0.24 4.22 -2.79
N LEU A 71 -0.63 5.22 -2.96
CA LEU A 71 -1.78 5.13 -3.85
C LEU A 71 -1.37 5.05 -5.33
N GLU A 72 -0.36 5.79 -5.76
CA GLU A 72 0.20 5.70 -7.11
C GLU A 72 0.73 4.29 -7.42
N TRP A 73 1.38 3.65 -6.43
CA TRP A 73 1.81 2.26 -6.54
C TRP A 73 0.63 1.29 -6.64
N CYS A 74 -0.38 1.47 -5.78
CA CYS A 74 -1.59 0.66 -5.79
C CYS A 74 -2.37 0.78 -7.10
N GLU A 75 -2.40 1.98 -7.71
CA GLU A 75 -3.04 2.24 -8.99
C GLU A 75 -2.35 1.47 -10.11
N HIS A 76 -1.01 1.47 -10.13
CA HIS A 76 -0.22 0.75 -11.12
C HIS A 76 -0.50 -0.77 -11.10
N TYR A 77 -0.63 -1.35 -9.90
CA TYR A 77 -0.87 -2.78 -9.71
C TYR A 77 -2.34 -3.14 -9.40
N LYS A 78 -3.31 -2.28 -9.70
CA LYS A 78 -4.72 -2.50 -9.33
C LYS A 78 -5.29 -3.78 -9.96
N ASP A 79 -4.96 -4.02 -11.23
CA ASP A 79 -5.41 -5.18 -12.01
C ASP A 79 -4.47 -6.38 -11.89
N PHE A 80 -3.37 -6.25 -11.16
CA PHE A 80 -2.39 -7.32 -10.96
C PHE A 80 -2.75 -8.17 -9.73
N ASP A 81 -2.86 -9.49 -9.90
CA ASP A 81 -3.06 -10.41 -8.78
C ASP A 81 -1.73 -10.99 -8.30
N PHE A 82 -1.32 -10.66 -7.07
CA PHE A 82 -0.10 -11.19 -6.45
C PHE A 82 -0.28 -12.59 -5.84
N ASN A 83 -1.52 -13.11 -5.74
CA ASN A 83 -1.82 -14.40 -5.12
C ASN A 83 -2.01 -15.53 -6.14
N GLN A 84 -2.29 -15.21 -7.40
CA GLN A 84 -2.40 -16.26 -8.42
C GLN A 84 -1.04 -16.91 -8.65
N ALA A 85 -1.07 -18.24 -8.72
CA ALA A 85 0.11 -19.07 -8.80
C ALA A 85 0.37 -19.59 -10.22
N ASP A 86 0.02 -18.84 -11.26
CA ASP A 86 0.37 -19.27 -12.61
C ASP A 86 1.90 -19.22 -12.80
N GLU A 87 2.46 -20.39 -13.08
CA GLU A 87 3.89 -20.66 -13.22
C GLU A 87 4.43 -20.24 -14.59
N GLU A 88 3.56 -19.89 -15.54
CA GLU A 88 3.91 -19.59 -16.95
C GLU A 88 4.10 -18.09 -17.26
N ASP A 89 4.03 -17.22 -16.26
CA ASP A 89 4.05 -15.77 -16.46
C ASP A 89 5.42 -15.19 -16.07
N GLU A 90 6.22 -14.78 -17.06
CA GLU A 90 7.60 -14.27 -16.89
C GLU A 90 7.65 -13.06 -15.93
N ASP A 91 6.64 -12.19 -15.96
CA ASP A 91 6.51 -11.05 -15.06
C ASP A 91 6.35 -11.49 -13.58
N ARG A 92 5.76 -12.68 -13.36
CA ARG A 92 5.52 -13.25 -12.02
C ARG A 92 6.72 -14.03 -11.49
N GLU A 93 7.53 -14.63 -12.36
CA GLU A 93 8.86 -15.15 -11.97
C GLU A 93 9.69 -14.02 -11.35
N TYR A 94 9.66 -12.84 -11.95
CA TYR A 94 10.39 -11.67 -11.45
C TYR A 94 9.94 -11.25 -10.05
N LEU A 95 8.63 -11.28 -9.76
CA LEU A 95 8.09 -10.99 -8.43
C LEU A 95 8.47 -12.02 -7.36
N ARG A 96 8.61 -13.30 -7.71
CA ARG A 96 9.09 -14.36 -6.81
C ARG A 96 10.61 -14.38 -6.67
N SER A 97 11.32 -13.86 -7.66
CA SER A 97 12.77 -13.76 -7.65
C SER A 97 13.28 -12.72 -6.65
N THR A 98 14.59 -12.76 -6.37
CA THR A 98 15.27 -11.71 -5.60
C THR A 98 15.54 -10.44 -6.42
N ALA A 99 15.15 -10.42 -7.70
CA ALA A 99 15.24 -9.25 -8.56
C ALA A 99 14.09 -8.27 -8.27
N VAL A 100 14.41 -6.98 -8.36
CA VAL A 100 13.43 -5.90 -8.29
C VAL A 100 12.91 -5.67 -9.71
N ASP A 101 11.59 -5.57 -9.85
CA ASP A 101 10.99 -5.13 -11.12
C ASP A 101 11.53 -3.74 -11.55
N ALA A 102 11.64 -3.52 -12.85
CA ALA A 102 12.24 -2.29 -13.38
C ALA A 102 11.40 -1.05 -13.06
N TRP A 103 10.06 -1.18 -13.06
CA TRP A 103 9.17 -0.10 -12.69
C TRP A 103 9.27 0.18 -11.19
N ASP A 104 9.19 -0.85 -10.35
CA ASP A 104 9.37 -0.72 -8.90
C ASP A 104 10.71 -0.07 -8.53
N LYS A 105 11.80 -0.47 -9.19
CA LYS A 105 13.13 0.11 -8.99
C LYS A 105 13.15 1.60 -9.30
N LYS A 106 12.53 2.02 -10.41
CA LYS A 106 12.46 3.44 -10.79
C LYS A 106 11.52 4.22 -9.87
N PHE A 107 10.40 3.62 -9.51
CA PHE A 107 9.36 4.23 -8.68
C PHE A 107 9.85 4.48 -7.25
N LEU A 108 10.55 3.51 -6.67
CA LEU A 108 11.08 3.56 -5.30
C LEU A 108 12.50 4.14 -5.22
N ASN A 109 13.06 4.61 -6.34
CA ASN A 109 14.29 5.40 -6.35
C ASN A 109 14.01 6.84 -5.90
N VAL A 110 13.68 6.97 -4.62
CA VAL A 110 13.43 8.22 -3.91
C VAL A 110 14.48 8.43 -2.82
N ASP A 111 14.44 9.57 -2.13
CA ASP A 111 15.32 9.79 -0.98
C ASP A 111 15.05 8.79 0.16
N ALA A 112 16.04 8.61 1.03
CA ALA A 112 15.99 7.61 2.10
C ALA A 112 14.82 7.84 3.08
N ASP A 113 14.46 9.09 3.35
CA ASP A 113 13.37 9.44 4.27
C ASP A 113 12.02 9.09 3.67
N LEU A 114 11.80 9.41 2.40
CA LEU A 114 10.57 9.03 1.69
C LEU A 114 10.48 7.51 1.53
N LEU A 115 11.57 6.81 1.21
CA LEU A 115 11.58 5.35 1.11
C LEU A 115 11.24 4.69 2.45
N LYS A 116 11.84 5.16 3.55
CA LYS A 116 11.52 4.74 4.93
C LYS A 116 10.04 4.95 5.23
N ASN A 117 9.50 6.12 4.90
CA ASN A 117 8.09 6.43 5.12
C ASN A 117 7.15 5.53 4.29
N ILE A 118 7.52 5.23 3.04
CA ILE A 118 6.77 4.28 2.19
C ILE A 118 6.78 2.88 2.81
N ILE A 119 7.93 2.40 3.31
CA ILE A 119 8.03 1.09 4.00
C ILE A 119 7.12 1.05 5.24
N LEU A 120 7.18 2.09 6.07
CA LEU A 120 6.34 2.19 7.27
C LEU A 120 4.84 2.25 6.92
N ALA A 121 4.47 3.01 5.89
CA ALA A 121 3.10 3.12 5.42
C ALA A 121 2.59 1.80 4.83
N ALA A 122 3.38 1.13 4.00
CA ALA A 122 3.05 -0.17 3.42
C ALA A 122 2.83 -1.23 4.51
N ASN A 123 3.66 -1.22 5.56
CA ASN A 123 3.49 -2.09 6.72
C ASN A 123 2.22 -1.75 7.50
N PHE A 124 1.95 -0.46 7.76
CA PHE A 124 0.74 -0.02 8.47
C PHE A 124 -0.55 -0.37 7.73
N LEU A 125 -0.58 -0.12 6.42
CA LEU A 125 -1.71 -0.44 5.55
C LEU A 125 -1.77 -1.93 5.18
N ASN A 126 -0.79 -2.71 5.62
CA ASN A 126 -0.64 -4.14 5.34
C ASN A 126 -0.76 -4.46 3.83
N ILE A 127 0.02 -3.74 3.03
CA ILE A 127 0.19 -3.93 1.58
C ILE A 127 1.48 -4.73 1.37
N LYS A 128 1.39 -6.06 1.53
CA LYS A 128 2.56 -6.95 1.48
C LYS A 128 3.39 -6.84 0.20
N PRO A 129 2.79 -6.74 -1.00
CA PRO A 129 3.57 -6.63 -2.24
C PRO A 129 4.47 -5.38 -2.27
N LEU A 130 3.93 -4.20 -1.92
CA LEU A 130 4.70 -2.96 -1.84
C LEU A 130 5.82 -3.04 -0.79
N LEU A 131 5.52 -3.62 0.37
CA LEU A 131 6.54 -3.83 1.41
C LEU A 131 7.69 -4.70 0.89
N ASN A 132 7.37 -5.79 0.17
CA ASN A 132 8.36 -6.67 -0.42
C ASN A 132 9.19 -5.94 -1.49
N SER A 133 8.56 -5.22 -2.41
CA SER A 133 9.27 -4.44 -3.44
C SER A 133 10.24 -3.41 -2.84
N ALA A 134 9.79 -2.67 -1.81
CA ALA A 134 10.66 -1.73 -1.11
C ALA A 134 11.83 -2.41 -0.39
N CYS A 135 11.59 -3.55 0.27
CA CYS A 135 12.67 -4.34 0.87
C CYS A 135 13.68 -4.84 -0.17
N LYS A 136 13.23 -5.28 -1.35
CA LYS A 136 14.13 -5.69 -2.43
C LYS A 136 14.98 -4.53 -2.94
N VAL A 137 14.39 -3.33 -3.10
CA VAL A 137 15.14 -2.12 -3.50
C VAL A 137 16.23 -1.79 -2.48
N VAL A 138 15.89 -1.79 -1.18
CA VAL A 138 16.88 -1.58 -0.10
C VAL A 138 17.97 -2.65 -0.15
N ALA A 139 17.61 -3.92 -0.35
CA ALA A 139 18.59 -5.01 -0.48
C ALA A 139 19.52 -4.82 -1.69
N GLU A 140 19.00 -4.32 -2.82
CA GLU A 140 19.80 -4.01 -4.00
C GLU A 140 20.77 -2.84 -3.76
N MET A 141 20.33 -1.80 -3.06
CA MET A 141 21.18 -0.66 -2.69
C MET A 141 22.37 -1.07 -1.82
N ILE A 142 22.20 -2.12 -1.01
CA ILE A 142 23.20 -2.65 -0.07
C ILE A 142 24.08 -3.73 -0.72
N ARG A 143 23.62 -4.35 -1.82
CA ARG A 143 24.34 -5.43 -2.51
C ARG A 143 25.68 -4.95 -3.06
N GLY A 144 26.75 -5.68 -2.74
CA GLY A 144 28.09 -5.40 -3.25
C GLY A 144 28.84 -4.26 -2.53
N ARG A 145 28.24 -3.62 -1.53
CA ARG A 145 28.89 -2.65 -0.66
C ARG A 145 29.72 -3.34 0.43
N SER A 146 30.75 -2.65 0.93
CA SER A 146 31.52 -3.13 2.09
C SER A 146 30.67 -3.12 3.38
N PRO A 147 30.98 -3.94 4.39
CA PRO A 147 30.26 -3.92 5.67
C PRO A 147 30.14 -2.53 6.31
N GLU A 148 31.13 -1.67 6.11
CA GLU A 148 31.17 -0.29 6.58
C GLU A 148 30.17 0.59 5.80
N GLU A 149 30.18 0.51 4.47
CA GLU A 149 29.25 1.23 3.60
C GLU A 149 27.79 0.77 3.79
N ILE A 150 27.60 -0.52 4.07
CA ILE A 150 26.30 -1.09 4.44
C ILE A 150 25.80 -0.47 5.74
N ARG A 151 26.66 -0.37 6.76
CA ARG A 151 26.31 0.27 8.04
C ARG A 151 25.93 1.72 7.86
N GLU A 152 26.63 2.47 7.02
CA GLU A 152 26.32 3.86 6.73
C GLU A 152 24.99 4.01 5.97
N ALA A 153 24.79 3.25 4.89
CA ALA A 153 23.55 3.27 4.12
C ALA A 153 22.33 2.86 4.96
N PHE A 154 22.47 1.81 5.78
CA PHE A 154 21.40 1.36 6.68
C PHE A 154 21.10 2.39 7.77
N ASN A 155 22.13 3.05 8.32
CA ASN A 155 21.93 4.15 9.26
C ASN A 155 21.22 5.35 8.63
N GLN A 156 21.48 5.66 7.36
CA GLN A 156 20.73 6.70 6.65
C GLN A 156 19.26 6.31 6.45
N ILE A 157 18.98 5.04 6.10
CA ILE A 157 17.62 4.57 5.88
C ILE A 157 16.81 4.46 7.19
N ILE A 158 17.44 4.02 8.29
CA ILE A 158 16.73 3.75 9.55
C ILE A 158 16.83 4.91 10.54
N ASN A 159 18.03 5.46 10.71
CA ASN A 159 18.38 6.44 11.74
C ASN A 159 18.48 7.88 11.22
N SER A 160 18.05 8.16 9.99
CA SER A 160 17.86 9.55 9.55
C SER A 160 16.94 10.26 10.56
N LYS A 161 17.52 11.28 11.20
CA LYS A 161 16.82 12.14 12.16
C LYS A 161 15.93 13.07 11.37
N SER A 162 14.62 12.93 11.56
CA SER A 162 13.66 14.00 11.29
C SER A 162 13.89 15.18 12.24
#